data_AF-A0A542I980-F1
#
_entry.id   AF-A0A542I980-F1
#
_cell.length_a   1.000
_cell.length_b   1.000
_cell.length_c   1.000
_cell.angle_alpha   90.00
_cell.angle_beta   90.00
_cell.angle_gamma   90.00
#
_symmetry.space_group_name_H-M   'P 1'
#
loop_
_entity.id
_entity.type
_entity.pdbx_description
1 polymer ?
#
loop_
_entity_poly.entity_id
_entity_poly.type
_entity_poly.pdbx_seq_one_letter_code
_entity_poly.pdbx_strand_id
1 'polypeptide(L)'
;MGIKDKALAFGKRFKLDSHHAIERFGVFFGIFAVMGLVVVAGSGAAAFKAGSDAVSHTALYNTEFTSSKTQLKGTVDGVYTNHTGNRALVMMHFPASAAISYNAADYQAFLLGTNDKLQTEKVSTSGIRGTFHVFGSTGYVGVLLDADRPFDRQVLNLTVRANAELTYDERQQSRDDQVVGDSSFKKYDQWRVIINPGASGTTDIPALDAASFDPARAYYDVVLKTQEQQTRDKLDQKLLATRTSLKQVESYTSDLATTKVDGLFLRPPAVPTSIAGDQVAGVSAAEAKDGKATLELKTGHVVPGGFDFNWRAGNVYAGYLDTLVPAGKGYVQFLADKRAEGSDSTSQQVSDMKWVLSDGTDLKKDYRSSEVTMRPLTNVMNNLSQAYQDYGKAKSEYQSGLLLELLGLDVKLRDVQSNSTANSAGDFLTVYH
;
A
#
# COMPACT_ATOMS: atom_id res chain seq x y z
N MET A 1 -19.61 -57.29 -58.51
CA MET A 1 -20.12 -57.26 -57.13
C MET A 1 -20.57 -55.85 -56.82
N GLY A 2 -21.84 -55.69 -56.48
CA GLY A 2 -22.44 -54.37 -56.26
C GLY A 2 -22.08 -53.82 -54.88
N ILE A 3 -22.21 -52.50 -54.71
CA ILE A 3 -22.01 -51.80 -53.42
C ILE A 3 -22.87 -52.42 -52.30
N LYS A 4 -24.03 -53.01 -52.64
CA LYS A 4 -24.91 -53.76 -51.74
C LYS A 4 -24.26 -55.01 -51.14
N ASP A 5 -23.46 -55.75 -51.90
CA ASP A 5 -22.82 -56.98 -51.41
C ASP A 5 -21.68 -56.67 -50.44
N LYS A 6 -20.96 -55.56 -50.67
CA LYS A 6 -19.93 -55.06 -49.76
C LYS A 6 -20.52 -54.55 -48.43
N ALA A 7 -21.71 -53.93 -48.47
CA ALA A 7 -22.41 -53.48 -47.26
C ALA A 7 -22.93 -54.66 -46.41
N LEU A 8 -23.45 -55.72 -47.04
CA LEU A 8 -23.90 -56.93 -46.36
C LEU A 8 -22.74 -57.72 -45.74
N ALA A 9 -21.60 -57.81 -46.43
CA ALA A 9 -20.40 -58.46 -45.91
C ALA A 9 -19.80 -57.67 -44.71
N PHE A 10 -19.82 -56.34 -44.78
CA PHE A 10 -19.44 -55.48 -43.65
C PHE A 10 -20.38 -55.66 -42.46
N GLY A 11 -21.69 -55.71 -42.73
CA GLY A 11 -22.72 -55.97 -41.71
C GLY A 11 -22.56 -57.32 -41.02
N LYS A 12 -22.24 -58.41 -41.74
CA LYS A 12 -21.99 -59.71 -41.11
C LYS A 12 -20.69 -59.75 -40.30
N ARG A 13 -19.62 -59.10 -40.77
CA ARG A 13 -18.30 -59.10 -40.10
C ARG A 13 -18.31 -58.33 -38.78
N PHE A 14 -19.14 -57.30 -38.67
CA PHE A 14 -19.34 -56.53 -37.44
C PHE A 14 -20.58 -56.95 -36.64
N LYS A 15 -21.23 -58.07 -37.02
CA LYS A 15 -22.53 -58.49 -36.51
C LYS A 15 -23.46 -57.28 -36.42
N LEU A 16 -24.02 -56.80 -37.52
CA LEU A 16 -24.99 -55.69 -37.61
C LEU A 16 -26.42 -56.16 -37.98
N ASP A 17 -26.68 -57.47 -37.94
CA ASP A 17 -27.99 -58.10 -38.25
C ASP A 17 -29.03 -57.90 -37.11
N SER A 18 -30.33 -57.98 -37.42
CA SER A 18 -31.46 -57.81 -36.49
C SER A 18 -31.44 -58.76 -35.29
N HIS A 19 -30.83 -59.94 -35.42
CA HIS A 19 -30.89 -60.98 -34.39
C HIS A 19 -30.03 -60.71 -33.14
N HIS A 20 -29.04 -59.80 -33.20
CA HIS A 20 -28.27 -59.36 -32.02
C HIS A 20 -28.55 -57.91 -31.62
N ALA A 21 -29.70 -57.36 -32.01
CA ALA A 21 -30.05 -55.97 -31.70
C ALA A 21 -30.21 -55.71 -30.19
N ILE A 22 -30.82 -56.64 -29.44
CA ILE A 22 -31.01 -56.54 -27.98
C ILE A 22 -29.67 -56.71 -27.24
N GLU A 23 -28.83 -57.64 -27.67
CA GLU A 23 -27.51 -57.91 -27.08
C GLU A 23 -26.55 -56.72 -27.28
N ARG A 24 -26.59 -56.08 -28.47
CA ARG A 24 -25.86 -54.83 -28.74
C ARG A 24 -26.42 -53.66 -27.96
N PHE A 25 -27.74 -53.54 -27.83
CA PHE A 25 -28.33 -52.50 -26.98
C PHE A 25 -27.83 -52.63 -25.54
N GLY A 26 -27.79 -53.85 -24.98
CA GLY A 26 -27.23 -54.10 -23.64
C GLY A 26 -25.74 -53.77 -23.51
N VAL A 27 -24.92 -54.14 -24.51
CA VAL A 27 -23.48 -53.81 -24.53
C VAL A 27 -23.24 -52.31 -24.69
N PHE A 28 -23.94 -51.64 -25.62
CA PHE A 28 -23.82 -50.20 -25.80
C PHE A 28 -24.35 -49.44 -24.58
N PHE A 29 -25.49 -49.85 -24.02
CA PHE A 29 -26.04 -49.26 -22.79
C PHE A 29 -25.09 -49.46 -21.60
N GLY A 30 -24.48 -50.64 -21.46
CA GLY A 30 -23.46 -50.89 -20.44
C GLY A 30 -22.21 -50.02 -20.61
N ILE A 31 -21.72 -49.88 -21.84
CA ILE A 31 -20.60 -48.98 -22.17
C ILE A 31 -20.96 -47.52 -21.87
N PHE A 32 -22.15 -47.06 -22.25
CA PHE A 32 -22.61 -45.70 -21.96
C PHE A 32 -22.85 -45.46 -20.47
N ALA A 33 -23.35 -46.45 -19.72
CA ALA A 33 -23.53 -46.36 -18.27
C ALA A 33 -22.19 -46.29 -17.54
N VAL A 34 -21.20 -47.10 -17.95
CA VAL A 34 -19.84 -47.07 -17.38
C VAL A 34 -19.13 -45.76 -17.75
N MET A 35 -19.20 -45.31 -19.00
CA MET A 35 -18.65 -44.01 -19.39
C MET A 35 -19.35 -42.85 -18.67
N GLY A 36 -20.67 -42.91 -18.50
CA GLY A 36 -21.43 -41.93 -17.73
C GLY A 36 -20.98 -41.87 -16.26
N LEU A 37 -20.77 -43.03 -15.62
CA LEU A 37 -20.22 -43.12 -14.26
C LEU A 37 -18.81 -42.54 -14.16
N VAL A 38 -17.94 -42.83 -15.13
CA VAL A 38 -16.56 -42.28 -15.16
C VAL A 38 -16.56 -40.77 -15.35
N VAL A 39 -17.44 -40.24 -16.21
CA VAL A 39 -17.57 -38.78 -16.41
C VAL A 39 -18.14 -38.12 -15.16
N VAL A 40 -19.18 -38.65 -14.54
CA VAL A 40 -19.77 -38.08 -13.31
C VAL A 40 -18.78 -38.14 -12.14
N ALA A 41 -18.08 -39.26 -11.96
CA ALA A 41 -17.05 -39.38 -10.93
C ALA A 41 -15.84 -38.46 -11.21
N GLY A 42 -15.42 -38.36 -12.47
CA GLY A 42 -14.33 -37.48 -12.90
C GLY A 42 -14.66 -36.00 -12.73
N SER A 43 -15.88 -35.58 -13.11
CA SER A 43 -16.38 -34.22 -12.90
C SER A 43 -16.57 -33.90 -11.42
N GLY A 44 -17.06 -34.85 -10.62
CA GLY A 44 -17.15 -34.72 -9.16
C GLY A 44 -15.79 -34.57 -8.51
N ALA A 45 -14.81 -35.40 -8.89
CA ALA A 45 -13.43 -35.31 -8.40
C ALA A 45 -12.74 -34.01 -8.86
N ALA A 46 -12.99 -33.55 -10.09
CA ALA A 46 -12.45 -32.30 -10.60
C ALA A 46 -13.06 -31.08 -9.89
N ALA A 47 -14.37 -31.07 -9.63
CA ALA A 47 -15.04 -30.01 -8.89
C ALA A 47 -14.60 -29.99 -7.41
N PHE A 48 -14.46 -31.16 -6.79
CA PHE A 48 -13.92 -31.29 -5.43
C PHE A 48 -12.47 -30.82 -5.35
N LYS A 49 -11.64 -31.19 -6.33
CA LYS A 49 -10.26 -30.73 -6.42
C LYS A 49 -10.18 -29.22 -6.65
N ALA A 50 -10.99 -28.65 -7.54
CA ALA A 50 -11.04 -27.21 -7.77
C ALA A 50 -11.51 -26.43 -6.53
N GLY A 51 -12.50 -26.95 -5.81
CA GLY A 51 -12.95 -26.38 -4.52
C GLY A 51 -11.86 -26.47 -3.45
N SER A 52 -11.23 -27.63 -3.30
CA SER A 52 -10.09 -27.83 -2.38
C SER A 52 -8.89 -26.96 -2.74
N ASP A 53 -8.57 -26.79 -4.03
CA ASP A 53 -7.48 -25.96 -4.51
C ASP A 53 -7.80 -24.48 -4.20
N ALA A 54 -9.03 -24.03 -4.44
CA ALA A 54 -9.50 -22.69 -4.10
C ALA A 54 -9.43 -22.41 -2.59
N VAL A 55 -9.88 -23.34 -1.74
CA VAL A 55 -9.76 -23.23 -0.28
C VAL A 55 -8.31 -23.23 0.15
N SER A 56 -7.47 -24.06 -0.45
CA SER A 56 -6.06 -24.15 -0.09
C SER A 56 -5.27 -22.88 -0.42
N HIS A 57 -5.74 -22.05 -1.36
CA HIS A 57 -5.06 -20.83 -1.79
C HIS A 57 -5.72 -19.56 -1.25
N THR A 58 -7.03 -19.53 -1.05
CA THR A 58 -7.75 -18.30 -0.67
C THR A 58 -7.63 -18.06 0.83
N ALA A 59 -6.87 -17.03 1.22
CA ALA A 59 -6.69 -16.66 2.62
C ALA A 59 -7.79 -15.72 3.16
N LEU A 60 -8.42 -14.93 2.29
CA LEU A 60 -9.44 -13.94 2.66
C LEU A 60 -10.62 -14.02 1.69
N TYR A 61 -11.84 -14.13 2.23
CA TYR A 61 -13.06 -14.33 1.45
C TYR A 61 -13.95 -13.08 1.38
N ASN A 62 -13.72 -12.08 2.23
CA ASN A 62 -14.33 -10.77 2.13
C ASN A 62 -13.33 -9.67 2.49
N THR A 63 -13.24 -8.65 1.65
CA THR A 63 -12.33 -7.51 1.83
C THR A 63 -12.99 -6.32 2.51
N GLU A 64 -14.31 -6.39 2.70
CA GLU A 64 -15.12 -5.34 3.32
C GLU A 64 -16.05 -5.95 4.37
N PHE A 65 -16.40 -5.14 5.36
CA PHE A 65 -17.41 -5.49 6.35
C PHE A 65 -18.24 -4.26 6.74
N THR A 66 -19.39 -4.53 7.34
CA THR A 66 -20.25 -3.50 7.92
C THR A 66 -20.71 -3.98 9.28
N SER A 67 -20.59 -3.14 10.30
CA SER A 67 -21.07 -3.46 11.65
C SER A 67 -22.60 -3.47 11.66
N SER A 68 -23.18 -4.43 12.37
CA SER A 68 -24.61 -4.70 12.31
C SER A 68 -25.47 -3.58 12.88
N LYS A 69 -25.04 -2.92 13.96
CA LYS A 69 -25.84 -1.91 14.64
C LYS A 69 -25.43 -0.50 14.22
N THR A 70 -24.15 -0.20 14.27
CA THR A 70 -23.66 1.16 13.99
C THR A 70 -23.49 1.45 12.50
N GLN A 71 -23.59 0.42 11.65
CA GLN A 71 -23.44 0.52 10.18
C GLN A 71 -22.09 1.14 9.76
N LEU A 72 -21.08 1.02 10.63
CA LEU A 72 -19.72 1.43 10.35
C LEU A 72 -19.15 0.48 9.29
N LYS A 73 -18.60 1.08 8.24
CA LYS A 73 -17.94 0.36 7.15
C LYS A 73 -16.45 0.31 7.40
N GLY A 74 -15.84 -0.83 7.10
CA GLY A 74 -14.40 -1.01 7.16
C GLY A 74 -13.92 -2.02 6.13
N THR A 75 -12.60 -2.11 5.99
CA THR A 75 -11.92 -3.04 5.09
C THR A 75 -11.12 -4.07 5.88
N VAL A 76 -10.90 -5.22 5.26
CA VAL A 76 -9.97 -6.24 5.73
C VAL A 76 -8.76 -6.19 4.81
N ASP A 77 -7.64 -5.75 5.35
CA ASP A 77 -6.42 -5.53 4.57
C ASP A 77 -5.76 -6.86 4.20
N GLY A 78 -5.85 -7.86 5.09
CA GLY A 78 -5.33 -9.19 4.79
C GLY A 78 -5.26 -10.12 5.98
N VAL A 79 -4.82 -11.34 5.68
CA VAL A 79 -4.43 -12.37 6.65
C VAL A 79 -2.94 -12.61 6.50
N TYR A 80 -2.19 -12.30 7.56
CA TYR A 80 -0.75 -12.40 7.59
C TYR A 80 -0.32 -13.53 8.52
N THR A 81 0.72 -14.27 8.16
CA THR A 81 1.20 -15.44 8.92
C THR A 81 2.66 -15.31 9.33
N ASN A 82 3.08 -16.14 10.29
CA ASN A 82 4.50 -16.41 10.53
C ASN A 82 4.97 -17.60 9.67
N HIS A 83 6.28 -17.81 9.61
CA HIS A 83 6.85 -18.86 8.75
C HIS A 83 6.40 -20.28 9.12
N THR A 84 6.14 -20.52 10.41
CA THR A 84 5.63 -21.82 10.90
C THR A 84 4.13 -22.00 10.70
N GLY A 85 3.40 -20.96 10.29
CA GLY A 85 1.97 -21.00 10.02
C GLY A 85 1.10 -21.25 11.25
N ASN A 86 1.60 -21.02 12.46
CA ASN A 86 0.85 -21.21 13.72
C ASN A 86 0.49 -19.88 14.41
N ARG A 87 0.84 -18.76 13.79
CA ARG A 87 0.41 -17.42 14.19
C ARG A 87 -0.14 -16.69 12.99
N ALA A 88 -1.32 -16.07 13.14
CA ALA A 88 -1.97 -15.32 12.08
C ALA A 88 -2.51 -13.98 12.60
N LEU A 89 -2.29 -12.90 11.84
CA LEU A 89 -2.87 -11.59 12.09
C LEU A 89 -3.91 -11.29 11.02
N VAL A 90 -5.15 -11.05 11.45
CA VAL A 90 -6.20 -10.50 10.59
C VAL A 90 -6.21 -8.99 10.78
N MET A 91 -5.68 -8.24 9.80
CA MET A 91 -5.63 -6.78 9.87
C MET A 91 -6.90 -6.18 9.26
N MET A 92 -7.52 -5.27 9.99
CA MET A 92 -8.73 -4.55 9.58
C MET A 92 -8.54 -3.05 9.74
N HIS A 93 -9.26 -2.28 8.95
CA HIS A 93 -9.14 -0.84 8.94
C HIS A 93 -10.50 -0.16 8.82
N PHE A 94 -10.74 0.78 9.73
CA PHE A 94 -11.86 1.71 9.65
C PHE A 94 -11.35 3.07 9.13
N PRO A 95 -12.13 3.77 8.29
CA PRO A 95 -11.75 5.10 7.84
C PRO A 95 -11.65 6.07 9.02
N ALA A 96 -10.83 7.11 8.88
CA ALA A 96 -10.61 8.11 9.94
C ALA A 96 -11.88 8.82 10.44
N SER A 97 -12.98 8.80 9.68
CA SER A 97 -14.27 9.35 10.08
C SER A 97 -15.13 8.39 10.91
N ALA A 98 -14.73 7.13 11.07
CA ALA A 98 -15.47 6.15 11.84
C ALA A 98 -15.24 6.38 13.35
N ALA A 99 -16.33 6.48 14.11
CA ALA A 99 -16.26 6.53 15.56
C ALA A 99 -16.15 5.10 16.11
N ILE A 100 -14.91 4.63 16.27
CA ILE A 100 -14.58 3.34 16.89
C ILE A 100 -13.92 3.56 18.26
N SER A 101 -13.94 2.54 19.11
CA SER A 101 -13.16 2.59 20.35
C SER A 101 -11.69 2.34 20.06
N TYR A 102 -10.82 3.15 20.68
CA TYR A 102 -9.37 2.92 20.65
C TYR A 102 -8.87 2.04 21.80
N ASN A 103 -9.79 1.49 22.60
CA ASN A 103 -9.49 0.58 23.70
C ASN A 103 -9.84 -0.86 23.31
N ALA A 104 -8.82 -1.71 23.18
CA ALA A 104 -8.99 -3.12 22.80
C ALA A 104 -9.90 -3.90 23.75
N ALA A 105 -10.02 -3.50 25.03
CA ALA A 105 -10.89 -4.14 26.00
C ALA A 105 -12.39 -4.01 25.65
N ASP A 106 -12.76 -3.06 24.80
CA ASP A 106 -14.13 -2.88 24.34
C ASP A 106 -14.53 -3.88 23.25
N TYR A 107 -13.64 -4.80 22.88
CA TYR A 107 -13.86 -5.77 21.81
C TYR A 107 -13.82 -7.20 22.32
N GLN A 108 -14.65 -8.06 21.70
CA GLN A 108 -14.65 -9.51 21.87
C GLN A 108 -14.79 -10.20 20.51
N ALA A 109 -14.32 -11.43 20.40
CA ALA A 109 -14.34 -12.19 19.15
C ALA A 109 -14.85 -13.61 19.33
N PHE A 110 -15.47 -14.13 18.26
CA PHE A 110 -16.01 -15.47 18.16
C PHE A 110 -15.46 -16.12 16.90
N LEU A 111 -14.95 -17.35 17.01
CA LEU A 111 -14.34 -18.06 15.90
C LEU A 111 -15.04 -19.40 15.69
N LEU A 112 -15.55 -19.61 14.48
CA LEU A 112 -16.22 -20.84 14.07
C LEU A 112 -15.59 -21.38 12.78
N GLY A 113 -15.55 -22.69 12.64
CA GLY A 113 -15.26 -23.31 11.35
C GLY A 113 -16.44 -23.12 10.40
N THR A 114 -16.18 -23.09 9.10
CA THR A 114 -17.23 -23.13 8.10
C THR A 114 -16.83 -24.02 6.93
N ASN A 115 -17.81 -24.69 6.34
CA ASN A 115 -17.61 -25.40 5.08
C ASN A 115 -17.85 -24.51 3.86
N ASP A 116 -17.65 -25.08 2.67
CA ASP A 116 -17.82 -24.46 1.36
C ASP A 116 -19.24 -23.89 1.11
N LYS A 117 -20.21 -24.23 1.96
CA LYS A 117 -21.60 -23.72 1.90
C LYS A 117 -21.91 -22.71 3.00
N LEU A 118 -20.89 -22.16 3.67
CA LEU A 118 -20.99 -21.22 4.79
C LEU A 118 -21.78 -21.78 6.00
N GLN A 119 -21.87 -23.11 6.13
CA GLN A 119 -22.49 -23.74 7.29
C GLN A 119 -21.46 -23.92 8.40
N THR A 120 -21.88 -23.62 9.63
CA THR A 120 -21.04 -23.72 10.82
C THR A 120 -20.54 -25.13 11.06
N GLU A 121 -19.23 -25.25 11.27
CA GLU A 121 -18.53 -26.46 11.65
C GLU A 121 -17.60 -26.18 12.82
N LYS A 122 -17.11 -27.27 13.41
CA LYS A 122 -16.14 -27.24 14.49
C LYS A 122 -14.79 -26.73 13.96
N VAL A 123 -14.10 -25.91 14.74
CA VAL A 123 -12.74 -25.48 14.41
C VAL A 123 -11.79 -26.68 14.53
N SER A 124 -11.12 -27.03 13.42
CA SER A 124 -10.25 -28.21 13.29
C SER A 124 -8.89 -28.03 13.97
N THR A 125 -8.40 -26.79 14.01
CA THR A 125 -7.12 -26.46 14.63
C THR A 125 -7.32 -26.31 16.13
N SER A 126 -6.68 -27.19 16.90
CA SER A 126 -6.73 -27.21 18.36
C SER A 126 -5.91 -26.08 18.98
N GLY A 127 -6.34 -25.60 20.14
CA GLY A 127 -5.54 -24.71 20.99
C GLY A 127 -5.45 -23.28 20.48
N ILE A 128 -6.36 -22.84 19.59
CA ILE A 128 -6.39 -21.46 19.12
C ILE A 128 -6.69 -20.52 20.28
N ARG A 129 -5.83 -19.51 20.44
CA ARG A 129 -5.98 -18.38 21.35
C ARG A 129 -5.99 -17.10 20.52
N GLY A 130 -6.67 -16.08 21.03
CA GLY A 130 -6.78 -14.79 20.35
C GLY A 130 -6.34 -13.65 21.24
N THR A 131 -5.83 -12.59 20.61
CA THR A 131 -5.71 -11.27 21.23
C THR A 131 -6.21 -10.20 20.26
N PHE A 132 -6.92 -9.19 20.77
CA PHE A 132 -7.32 -8.03 19.98
C PHE A 132 -6.29 -6.93 20.11
N HIS A 133 -6.00 -6.22 19.03
CA HIS A 133 -5.08 -5.08 19.02
C HIS A 133 -5.76 -3.89 18.37
N VAL A 134 -5.63 -2.72 19.00
CA VAL A 134 -5.92 -1.43 18.38
C VAL A 134 -4.61 -0.70 18.15
N PHE A 135 -4.35 -0.27 16.92
CA PHE A 135 -3.08 0.33 16.51
C PHE A 135 -3.14 1.86 16.65
N GLY A 136 -3.18 2.34 17.89
CA GLY A 136 -3.28 3.78 18.19
C GLY A 136 -4.56 4.41 17.64
N SER A 137 -4.47 5.65 17.20
CA SER A 137 -5.57 6.42 16.61
C SER A 137 -5.71 6.23 15.09
N THR A 138 -4.96 5.28 14.51
CA THR A 138 -4.83 5.12 13.05
C THR A 138 -6.07 4.56 12.35
N GLY A 139 -7.07 4.08 13.11
CA GLY A 139 -8.23 3.37 12.58
C GLY A 139 -7.99 1.88 12.31
N TYR A 140 -6.75 1.42 12.47
CA TYR A 140 -6.40 0.00 12.32
C TYR A 140 -6.68 -0.79 13.59
N VAL A 141 -7.24 -1.98 13.40
CA VAL A 141 -7.46 -2.99 14.45
C VAL A 141 -7.06 -4.36 13.93
N GLY A 142 -6.72 -5.28 14.82
CA GLY A 142 -6.26 -6.60 14.42
C GLY A 142 -6.66 -7.69 15.40
N VAL A 143 -6.96 -8.88 14.86
CA VAL A 143 -7.09 -10.10 15.65
C VAL A 143 -5.87 -10.95 15.40
N LEU A 144 -5.05 -11.14 16.44
CA LEU A 144 -3.92 -12.06 16.43
C LEU A 144 -4.40 -13.41 16.94
N LEU A 145 -4.24 -14.45 16.14
CA LEU A 145 -4.54 -15.84 16.45
C LEU A 145 -3.22 -16.60 16.63
N ASP A 146 -3.07 -17.27 17.77
CA ASP A 146 -1.96 -18.19 18.06
C ASP A 146 -2.52 -19.61 18.20
N ALA A 147 -1.80 -20.60 17.66
CA ALA A 147 -2.16 -22.00 17.75
C ALA A 147 -0.96 -22.87 18.18
N ASP A 148 -1.25 -24.02 18.79
CA ASP A 148 -0.23 -24.99 19.23
C ASP A 148 0.45 -25.71 18.04
N ARG A 149 -0.17 -25.65 16.85
CA ARG A 149 0.31 -26.25 15.60
C ARG A 149 -0.05 -25.35 14.41
N PRO A 150 0.53 -25.56 13.22
CA PRO A 150 0.15 -24.79 12.03
C PRO A 150 -1.36 -24.88 11.78
N PHE A 151 -1.96 -23.77 11.36
CA PHE A 151 -3.39 -23.72 11.06
C PHE A 151 -3.75 -24.73 9.97
N ASP A 152 -4.82 -25.48 10.19
CA ASP A 152 -5.37 -26.34 9.15
C ASP A 152 -5.94 -25.47 8.02
N ARG A 153 -5.99 -26.04 6.81
CA ARG A 153 -6.67 -25.43 5.67
C ARG A 153 -8.18 -25.52 5.87
N GLN A 154 -8.72 -24.57 6.65
CA GLN A 154 -10.12 -24.48 6.97
C GLN A 154 -10.57 -23.03 6.83
N VAL A 155 -11.74 -22.84 6.23
CA VAL A 155 -12.39 -21.53 6.23
C VAL A 155 -12.96 -21.29 7.63
N LEU A 156 -12.60 -20.15 8.21
CA LEU A 156 -13.00 -19.71 9.53
C LEU A 156 -13.87 -18.46 9.41
N ASN A 157 -14.92 -18.42 10.22
CA ASN A 157 -15.78 -17.27 10.40
C ASN A 157 -15.39 -16.59 11.72
N LEU A 158 -14.69 -15.46 11.59
CA LEU A 158 -14.31 -14.58 12.68
C LEU A 158 -15.37 -13.49 12.81
N THR A 159 -16.14 -13.52 13.89
CA THR A 159 -17.08 -12.46 14.23
C THR A 159 -16.48 -11.61 15.35
N VAL A 160 -16.31 -10.31 15.11
CA VAL A 160 -15.84 -9.35 16.10
C VAL A 160 -17.01 -8.50 16.55
N ARG A 161 -17.14 -8.30 17.86
CA ARG A 161 -18.18 -7.48 18.48
C ARG A 161 -17.54 -6.31 19.20
N ALA A 162 -18.07 -5.11 18.93
CA ALA A 162 -17.82 -3.91 19.72
C ALA A 162 -18.83 -3.84 20.87
N ASN A 163 -18.34 -3.77 22.10
CA ASN A 163 -19.15 -3.61 23.30
C ASN A 163 -19.43 -2.13 23.62
N ALA A 164 -18.59 -1.23 23.10
CA ALA A 164 -18.82 0.21 23.15
C ALA A 164 -19.54 0.67 21.87
N GLU A 165 -20.81 1.04 22.00
CA GLU A 165 -21.60 1.63 20.92
C GLU A 165 -21.39 3.15 20.89
N LEU A 166 -20.49 3.62 20.03
CA LEU A 166 -20.08 5.03 19.97
C LEU A 166 -20.85 5.85 18.94
N THR A 167 -21.71 5.21 18.15
CA THR A 167 -22.65 5.89 17.27
C THR A 167 -24.09 5.44 17.54
N TYR A 168 -25.01 6.37 17.40
CA TYR A 168 -26.44 6.14 17.54
C TYR A 168 -27.12 6.52 16.23
N ASP A 169 -27.76 5.56 15.55
CA ASP A 169 -28.63 5.85 14.39
C ASP A 169 -30.10 5.68 14.82
N GLU A 170 -30.82 6.81 14.92
CA GLU A 170 -32.25 6.86 15.27
C GLU A 170 -33.14 6.02 14.33
N ARG A 171 -32.66 5.71 13.11
CA ARG A 171 -33.45 5.01 12.08
C ARG A 171 -33.59 3.50 12.30
N GLN A 172 -33.02 2.95 13.38
CA GLN A 172 -33.01 1.51 13.65
C GLN A 172 -34.25 0.94 14.34
N GLN A 173 -35.24 1.74 14.74
CA GLN A 173 -36.47 1.17 15.30
C GLN A 173 -37.34 0.39 14.28
N SER A 174 -37.06 0.47 12.97
CA SER A 174 -38.07 0.09 11.96
C SER A 174 -37.59 -0.72 10.75
N ARG A 175 -36.43 -1.40 10.77
CA ARG A 175 -36.03 -2.26 9.64
C ARG A 175 -35.78 -3.70 10.06
N ASP A 176 -36.80 -4.51 9.81
CA ASP A 176 -36.75 -5.97 9.89
C ASP A 176 -36.18 -6.51 8.57
N ASP A 177 -34.90 -6.24 8.31
CA ASP A 177 -34.20 -6.80 7.16
C ASP A 177 -33.70 -8.21 7.54
N GLN A 178 -34.21 -9.22 6.84
CA GLN A 178 -33.82 -10.63 6.96
C GLN A 178 -32.36 -10.82 6.53
N VAL A 179 -31.42 -10.52 7.43
CA VAL A 179 -30.07 -11.09 7.35
C VAL A 179 -30.16 -12.53 7.84
N VAL A 180 -29.99 -13.48 6.92
CA VAL A 180 -29.86 -14.90 7.25
C VAL A 180 -28.58 -15.10 8.06
N GLY A 181 -28.72 -15.29 9.37
CA GLY A 181 -27.64 -15.73 10.25
C GLY A 181 -27.60 -15.05 11.61
N ASP A 182 -28.04 -15.78 12.63
CA ASP A 182 -27.90 -15.54 14.07
C ASP A 182 -28.52 -14.23 14.62
N SER A 183 -29.51 -14.41 15.51
CA SER A 183 -30.19 -13.35 16.29
C SER A 183 -29.25 -12.40 17.03
N SER A 184 -28.00 -12.80 17.30
CA SER A 184 -27.00 -11.97 17.96
C SER A 184 -26.66 -10.69 17.19
N PHE A 185 -26.70 -10.70 15.85
CA PHE A 185 -26.42 -9.53 14.99
C PHE A 185 -27.49 -8.44 15.14
N LYS A 186 -28.70 -8.77 15.59
CA LYS A 186 -29.74 -7.78 15.94
C LYS A 186 -29.51 -7.16 17.32
N LYS A 187 -28.82 -7.86 18.23
CA LYS A 187 -28.65 -7.47 19.63
C LYS A 187 -27.37 -6.69 19.88
N TYR A 188 -26.29 -7.03 19.19
CA TYR A 188 -24.97 -6.47 19.42
C TYR A 188 -24.43 -5.82 18.15
N ASP A 189 -23.54 -4.85 18.32
CA ASP A 189 -22.79 -4.28 17.21
C ASP A 189 -21.59 -5.15 16.86
N GLN A 190 -21.66 -5.84 15.74
CA GLN A 190 -20.66 -6.83 15.34
C GLN A 190 -20.52 -6.94 13.83
N TRP A 191 -19.35 -7.38 13.39
CA TRP A 191 -19.06 -7.62 11.97
C TRP A 191 -18.36 -8.96 11.78
N ARG A 192 -18.34 -9.43 10.53
CA ARG A 192 -17.81 -10.74 10.16
C ARG A 192 -16.67 -10.62 9.17
N VAL A 193 -15.64 -11.42 9.41
CA VAL A 193 -14.53 -11.65 8.50
C VAL A 193 -14.38 -13.15 8.28
N ILE A 194 -14.27 -13.56 7.03
CA ILE A 194 -14.12 -14.95 6.61
C ILE A 194 -12.70 -15.14 6.10
N ILE A 195 -11.94 -15.98 6.80
CA ILE A 195 -10.49 -16.14 6.63
C ILE A 195 -10.11 -17.61 6.49
N ASN A 196 -8.95 -17.90 5.93
CA ASN A 196 -8.30 -19.21 6.04
C ASN A 196 -6.80 -18.98 6.33
N PRO A 197 -6.40 -18.98 7.63
CA PRO A 197 -5.00 -18.75 7.99
C PRO A 197 -4.07 -19.91 7.62
N GLY A 198 -4.61 -21.08 7.25
CA GLY A 198 -3.83 -22.22 6.73
C GLY A 198 -3.68 -22.23 5.20
N ALA A 199 -4.24 -21.24 4.49
CA ALA A 199 -4.12 -21.13 3.04
C ALA A 199 -2.72 -20.70 2.61
N SER A 200 -2.26 -21.13 1.43
CA SER A 200 -0.98 -20.71 0.86
C SER A 200 -0.97 -19.28 0.31
N GLY A 201 -2.13 -18.62 0.24
CA GLY A 201 -2.24 -17.22 -0.19
C GLY A 201 -2.18 -16.21 0.97
N THR A 202 -1.81 -16.64 2.18
CA THR A 202 -1.46 -15.71 3.26
C THR A 202 -0.14 -15.00 2.91
N THR A 203 0.10 -13.85 3.55
CA THR A 203 1.37 -13.13 3.41
C THR A 203 2.18 -13.28 4.68
N ASP A 204 3.38 -13.84 4.57
CA ASP A 204 4.29 -13.95 5.71
C ASP A 204 4.86 -12.57 6.07
N ILE A 205 4.80 -12.20 7.36
CA ILE A 205 5.40 -10.96 7.87
C ILE A 205 6.36 -11.23 9.02
N PRO A 206 7.56 -10.58 9.03
CA PRO A 206 8.56 -10.78 10.08
C PRO A 206 8.05 -10.47 11.49
N ALA A 207 7.10 -9.54 11.64
CA ALA A 207 6.49 -9.20 12.91
C ALA A 207 5.89 -10.42 13.66
N LEU A 208 5.45 -11.45 12.94
CA LEU A 208 4.82 -12.63 13.54
C LEU A 208 5.81 -13.73 13.92
N ASP A 209 7.05 -13.70 13.40
CA ASP A 209 8.12 -14.63 13.80
C ASP A 209 8.79 -14.23 15.13
N ALA A 210 8.57 -13.00 15.60
CA ALA A 210 9.12 -12.52 16.86
C ALA A 210 8.54 -13.27 18.07
N ALA A 211 9.36 -13.45 19.13
CA ALA A 211 8.92 -14.13 20.35
C ALA A 211 7.72 -13.45 21.01
N SER A 212 7.69 -12.11 21.00
CA SER A 212 6.57 -11.30 21.45
C SER A 212 6.01 -10.50 20.29
N PHE A 213 4.69 -10.36 20.23
CA PHE A 213 4.03 -9.54 19.22
C PHE A 213 4.29 -8.04 19.51
N ASP A 214 4.79 -7.34 18.51
CA ASP A 214 4.96 -5.88 18.52
C ASP A 214 3.97 -5.24 17.52
N PRO A 215 2.93 -4.53 18.01
CA PRO A 215 1.96 -3.85 17.15
C PRO A 215 2.59 -2.84 16.21
N ALA A 216 3.62 -2.10 16.64
CA ALA A 216 4.28 -1.10 15.79
C ALA A 216 5.03 -1.79 14.64
N ARG A 217 5.69 -2.91 14.91
CA ARG A 217 6.36 -3.69 13.87
C ARG A 217 5.38 -4.29 12.87
N ALA A 218 4.28 -4.86 13.36
CA ALA A 218 3.22 -5.40 12.50
C ALA A 218 2.59 -4.30 11.63
N TYR A 219 2.29 -3.14 12.22
CA TYR A 219 1.78 -1.98 11.48
C TYR A 219 2.76 -1.49 10.41
N TYR A 220 4.07 -1.47 10.72
CA TYR A 220 5.08 -1.14 9.72
C TYR A 220 5.12 -2.16 8.57
N ASP A 221 5.21 -3.45 8.88
CA ASP A 221 5.34 -4.51 7.89
C ASP A 221 4.11 -4.59 6.95
N VAL A 222 2.90 -4.33 7.50
CA VAL A 222 1.63 -4.40 6.77
C VAL A 222 1.29 -3.09 6.04
N VAL A 223 1.46 -1.94 6.70
CA VAL A 223 0.93 -0.66 6.23
C VAL A 223 2.03 0.29 5.78
N LEU A 224 2.95 0.62 6.67
CA LEU A 224 3.88 1.74 6.41
C LEU A 224 4.98 1.40 5.42
N LYS A 225 5.42 0.15 5.31
CA LYS A 225 6.50 -0.25 4.41
C LYS A 225 6.18 0.07 2.95
N THR A 226 4.95 -0.18 2.52
CA THR A 226 4.49 0.15 1.16
C THR A 226 4.34 1.66 0.96
N GLN A 227 3.78 2.37 1.94
CA GLN A 227 3.65 3.84 1.90
C GLN A 227 5.03 4.51 1.85
N GLU A 228 5.97 4.03 2.65
CA GLU A 228 7.35 4.50 2.66
C GLU A 228 8.02 4.30 1.31
N GLN A 229 7.87 3.11 0.68
CA GLN A 229 8.44 2.88 -0.64
C GLN A 229 7.85 3.85 -1.68
N GLN A 230 6.53 4.11 -1.65
CA GLN A 230 5.91 5.09 -2.55
C GLN A 230 6.46 6.50 -2.34
N THR A 231 6.63 6.94 -1.09
CA THR A 231 7.23 8.25 -0.80
C THR A 231 8.70 8.31 -1.23
N ARG A 232 9.46 7.22 -1.05
CA ARG A 232 10.85 7.11 -1.52
C ARG A 232 10.97 7.18 -3.05
N ASP A 233 10.06 6.54 -3.78
CA ASP A 233 10.01 6.62 -5.25
C ASP A 233 9.75 8.07 -5.71
N LYS A 234 8.84 8.80 -5.04
CA LYS A 234 8.63 10.23 -5.29
C LYS A 234 9.88 11.06 -5.00
N LEU A 235 10.59 10.77 -3.89
CA LEU A 235 11.85 11.44 -3.54
C LEU A 235 12.91 11.22 -4.62
N ASP A 236 13.07 9.98 -5.12
CA ASP A 236 13.99 9.65 -6.20
C ASP A 236 13.67 10.40 -7.50
N GLN A 237 12.39 10.39 -7.91
CA GLN A 237 11.93 11.14 -9.08
C GLN A 237 12.20 12.64 -8.92
N LYS A 238 11.95 13.19 -7.73
CA LYS A 238 12.18 14.61 -7.45
C LYS A 238 13.66 14.97 -7.47
N LEU A 239 14.53 14.11 -6.94
CA LEU A 239 15.99 14.32 -7.02
C LEU A 239 16.49 14.29 -8.46
N LEU A 240 15.95 13.41 -9.31
CA LEU A 240 16.29 13.38 -10.73
C LEU A 240 15.84 14.66 -11.45
N ALA A 241 14.63 15.14 -11.16
CA ALA A 241 14.14 16.42 -11.69
C ALA A 241 15.02 17.59 -11.22
N THR A 242 15.36 17.62 -9.93
CA THR A 242 16.25 18.62 -9.31
C THR A 242 17.63 18.62 -9.96
N ARG A 243 18.20 17.44 -10.24
CA ARG A 243 19.47 17.28 -10.98
C ARG A 243 19.38 17.85 -12.40
N THR A 244 18.24 17.63 -13.07
CA THR A 244 17.99 18.17 -14.42
C THR A 244 17.89 19.70 -14.40
N SER A 245 17.20 20.27 -13.41
CA SER A 245 17.10 21.73 -13.25
C SER A 245 18.46 22.37 -12.95
N LEU A 246 19.33 21.74 -12.16
CA LEU A 246 20.71 22.22 -11.98
C LEU A 246 21.50 22.23 -13.30
N LYS A 247 21.39 21.17 -14.11
CA LYS A 247 22.02 21.13 -15.43
C LYS A 247 21.48 22.21 -16.38
N GLN A 248 20.19 22.55 -16.28
CA GLN A 248 19.62 23.67 -17.03
C GLN A 248 20.19 25.01 -16.58
N VAL A 249 20.33 25.22 -15.27
CA VAL A 249 21.01 26.41 -14.72
C VAL A 249 22.44 26.51 -15.24
N GLU A 250 23.20 25.42 -15.22
CA GLU A 250 24.57 25.37 -15.76
C GLU A 250 24.61 25.70 -17.26
N SER A 251 23.74 25.06 -18.05
CA SER A 251 23.65 25.29 -19.50
C SER A 251 23.31 26.73 -19.82
N TYR A 252 22.26 27.30 -19.21
CA TYR A 252 21.85 28.67 -19.48
C TYR A 252 22.85 29.70 -18.95
N THR A 253 23.59 29.38 -17.88
CA THR A 253 24.73 30.20 -17.44
C THR A 253 25.84 30.21 -18.50
N SER A 254 26.13 29.07 -19.12
CA SER A 254 27.10 28.99 -20.24
C SER A 254 26.61 29.78 -21.46
N ASP A 255 25.31 29.73 -21.77
CA ASP A 255 24.71 30.46 -22.90
C ASP A 255 24.84 31.98 -22.76
N LEU A 256 24.90 32.52 -21.53
CA LEU A 256 25.14 33.95 -21.31
C LEU A 256 26.49 34.40 -21.88
N ALA A 257 27.52 33.56 -21.78
CA ALA A 257 28.88 33.87 -22.22
C ALA A 257 29.05 33.71 -23.75
N THR A 258 28.26 32.85 -24.38
CA THR A 258 28.37 32.54 -25.82
C THR A 258 27.40 33.36 -26.67
N THR A 259 26.24 33.75 -26.12
CA THR A 259 25.25 34.56 -26.81
C THR A 259 25.72 36.01 -26.92
N LYS A 260 25.82 36.50 -28.16
CA LYS A 260 26.29 37.85 -28.45
C LYS A 260 25.31 38.61 -29.34
N VAL A 261 25.16 39.91 -29.07
CA VAL A 261 24.49 40.88 -29.94
C VAL A 261 25.46 42.02 -30.15
N ASP A 262 25.92 42.21 -31.39
CA ASP A 262 26.90 43.26 -31.72
C ASP A 262 28.16 43.26 -30.81
N GLY A 263 28.64 42.06 -30.47
CA GLY A 263 29.79 41.88 -29.56
C GLY A 263 29.48 42.00 -28.07
N LEU A 264 28.29 42.50 -27.68
CA LEU A 264 27.83 42.54 -26.29
C LEU A 264 27.33 41.17 -25.83
N PHE A 265 27.63 40.81 -24.58
CA PHE A 265 27.14 39.60 -23.92
C PHE A 265 26.80 39.87 -22.46
N LEU A 266 26.01 39.01 -21.84
CA LEU A 266 25.63 39.12 -20.43
C LEU A 266 26.73 38.54 -19.53
N ARG A 267 27.09 39.27 -18.48
CA ARG A 267 27.92 38.73 -17.40
C ARG A 267 27.03 37.82 -16.53
N PRO A 268 27.50 36.62 -16.14
CA PRO A 268 26.75 35.75 -15.24
C PRO A 268 26.34 36.50 -13.96
N PRO A 269 25.05 36.48 -13.58
CA PRO A 269 24.60 37.09 -12.33
C PRO A 269 25.09 36.26 -11.13
N ALA A 270 24.97 36.83 -9.94
CA ALA A 270 25.16 36.06 -8.71
C ALA A 270 24.06 34.99 -8.57
N VAL A 271 24.46 33.75 -8.30
CA VAL A 271 23.52 32.65 -8.02
C VAL A 271 22.77 32.93 -6.72
N PRO A 272 21.44 32.71 -6.64
CA PRO A 272 20.68 32.86 -5.41
C PRO A 272 21.28 32.03 -4.27
N THR A 273 21.25 32.57 -3.04
CA THR A 273 21.91 31.95 -1.87
C THR A 273 21.37 30.55 -1.56
N SER A 274 20.09 30.32 -1.86
CA SER A 274 19.42 29.03 -1.67
C SER A 274 19.81 27.97 -2.70
N ILE A 275 20.54 28.33 -3.76
CA ILE A 275 20.94 27.45 -4.88
C ILE A 275 22.47 27.35 -4.95
N ALA A 276 23.18 28.36 -4.46
CA ALA A 276 24.62 28.46 -4.55
C ALA A 276 25.32 27.26 -3.89
N GLY A 277 26.07 26.50 -4.70
CA GLY A 277 26.83 25.33 -4.27
C GLY A 277 26.05 24.02 -4.25
N ASP A 278 24.76 24.04 -4.61
CA ASP A 278 23.94 22.83 -4.61
C ASP A 278 24.33 21.85 -5.72
N GLN A 279 24.30 20.56 -5.39
CA GLN A 279 24.60 19.47 -6.31
C GLN A 279 23.70 18.27 -6.03
N VAL A 280 23.30 17.55 -7.07
CA VAL A 280 22.71 16.21 -6.90
C VAL A 280 23.73 15.17 -7.33
N ALA A 281 24.33 14.49 -6.35
CA ALA A 281 25.31 13.42 -6.55
C ALA A 281 24.63 12.06 -6.70
N GLY A 282 25.39 11.04 -7.12
CA GLY A 282 24.89 9.66 -7.27
C GLY A 282 24.26 9.36 -8.63
N VAL A 283 23.66 8.18 -8.74
CA VAL A 283 23.07 7.65 -9.97
C VAL A 283 21.57 7.38 -9.80
N SER A 284 20.80 7.61 -10.86
CA SER A 284 19.39 7.22 -10.90
C SER A 284 19.23 5.71 -11.08
N ALA A 285 18.03 5.18 -10.81
CA ALA A 285 17.71 3.77 -11.04
C ALA A 285 17.99 3.32 -12.48
N ALA A 286 17.74 4.18 -13.46
CA ALA A 286 18.00 3.89 -14.88
C ALA A 286 19.50 3.87 -15.24
N GLU A 287 20.33 4.56 -14.46
CA GLU A 287 21.79 4.59 -14.64
C GLU A 287 22.50 3.49 -13.83
N ALA A 288 21.85 2.95 -12.79
CA ALA A 288 22.41 1.95 -11.89
C ALA A 288 22.35 0.54 -12.48
N LYS A 289 23.41 -0.25 -12.29
CA LYS A 289 23.49 -1.65 -12.79
C LYS A 289 22.50 -2.59 -12.10
N ASP A 290 22.18 -2.32 -10.85
CA ASP A 290 21.28 -3.10 -9.99
C ASP A 290 19.87 -2.48 -9.91
N GLY A 291 19.61 -1.41 -10.68
CA GLY A 291 18.35 -0.69 -10.68
C GLY A 291 18.10 0.17 -9.43
N LYS A 292 19.08 0.34 -8.53
CA LYS A 292 18.90 1.09 -7.28
C LYS A 292 19.46 2.51 -7.38
N ALA A 293 18.61 3.50 -7.13
CA ALA A 293 19.01 4.90 -7.12
C ALA A 293 19.83 5.26 -5.87
N THR A 294 20.88 6.05 -6.07
CA THR A 294 21.76 6.59 -5.01
C THR A 294 21.80 8.12 -5.02
N LEU A 295 20.80 8.75 -5.65
CA LEU A 295 20.75 10.20 -5.80
C LEU A 295 20.70 10.90 -4.43
N GLU A 296 21.51 11.93 -4.24
CA GLU A 296 21.55 12.69 -2.99
C GLU A 296 21.71 14.17 -3.31
N LEU A 297 20.82 15.01 -2.75
CA LEU A 297 20.99 16.45 -2.78
C LEU A 297 22.02 16.84 -1.72
N LYS A 298 23.12 17.44 -2.18
CA LYS A 298 24.12 18.11 -1.34
C LYS A 298 23.84 19.60 -1.41
N THR A 299 23.52 20.19 -0.27
CA THR A 299 23.19 21.61 -0.19
C THR A 299 23.72 22.22 1.10
N GLY A 300 24.13 23.49 1.03
CA GLY A 300 24.45 24.30 2.21
C GLY A 300 23.26 25.02 2.80
N HIS A 301 22.08 24.93 2.17
CA HIS A 301 20.89 25.70 2.54
C HIS A 301 19.64 24.83 2.56
N VAL A 302 19.00 24.74 3.73
CA VAL A 302 17.70 24.08 3.88
C VAL A 302 16.63 25.14 3.79
N VAL A 303 15.67 24.96 2.88
CA VAL A 303 14.55 25.92 2.78
C VAL A 303 13.77 25.98 4.10
N PRO A 304 13.17 27.13 4.44
CA PRO A 304 12.24 27.22 5.57
C PRO A 304 11.15 26.15 5.55
N GLY A 305 10.91 25.52 6.70
CA GLY A 305 10.00 24.36 6.84
C GLY A 305 10.54 23.07 6.25
N GLY A 306 11.74 23.09 5.68
CA GLY A 306 12.41 21.96 5.05
C GLY A 306 13.29 21.16 6.00
N PHE A 307 13.63 19.97 5.53
CA PHE A 307 14.50 19.03 6.20
C PHE A 307 15.67 18.65 5.28
N ASP A 308 16.77 18.21 5.88
CA ASP A 308 17.91 17.64 5.18
C ASP A 308 18.45 16.47 6.00
N PHE A 309 18.22 15.26 5.52
CA PHE A 309 18.69 14.03 6.16
C PHE A 309 18.80 12.89 5.16
N ASN A 310 19.67 11.94 5.50
CA ASN A 310 19.86 10.73 4.73
C ASN A 310 18.73 9.72 5.01
N TRP A 311 17.61 9.89 4.31
CA TRP A 311 16.46 8.97 4.38
C TRP A 311 16.76 7.55 3.87
N ARG A 312 17.89 7.32 3.18
CA ARG A 312 18.29 5.97 2.74
C ARG A 312 19.03 5.17 3.82
N ALA A 313 19.52 5.80 4.87
CA ALA A 313 20.30 5.14 5.92
C ALA A 313 19.47 4.23 6.83
N GLY A 314 18.14 4.39 6.84
CA GLY A 314 17.23 3.67 7.72
C GLY A 314 15.90 3.37 7.05
N ASN A 315 14.86 3.22 7.86
CA ASN A 315 13.46 3.13 7.45
C ASN A 315 12.56 3.74 8.52
N VAL A 316 11.26 3.85 8.25
CA VAL A 316 10.30 4.44 9.21
C VAL A 316 10.33 3.72 10.56
N TYR A 317 10.48 2.38 10.55
CA TYR A 317 10.56 1.59 11.79
C TYR A 317 11.82 1.87 12.62
N ALA A 318 12.93 2.17 11.97
CA ALA A 318 14.17 2.56 12.64
C ALA A 318 14.12 3.99 13.23
N GLY A 319 13.14 4.81 12.85
CA GLY A 319 12.91 6.15 13.39
C GLY A 319 13.81 7.23 12.78
N TYR A 320 13.31 7.95 11.78
CA TYR A 320 14.00 9.11 11.21
C TYR A 320 14.07 10.28 12.20
N LEU A 321 12.97 10.53 12.92
CA LEU A 321 12.86 11.62 13.88
C LEU A 321 13.84 11.47 15.05
N ASP A 322 14.23 10.26 15.41
CA ASP A 322 15.22 10.03 16.48
C ASP A 322 16.61 10.56 16.12
N THR A 323 16.92 10.65 14.82
CA THR A 323 18.19 11.23 14.33
C THR A 323 18.11 12.74 14.09
N LEU A 324 16.91 13.26 13.82
CA LEU A 324 16.68 14.65 13.42
C LEU A 324 16.37 15.58 14.60
N VAL A 325 15.65 15.07 15.59
CA VAL A 325 15.18 15.89 16.71
C VAL A 325 16.35 16.13 17.67
N PRO A 326 16.68 17.40 17.97
CA PRO A 326 17.73 17.72 18.93
C PRO A 326 17.46 17.10 20.31
N ALA A 327 18.53 16.65 20.98
CA ALA A 327 18.43 16.08 22.32
C ALA A 327 17.70 17.02 23.29
N GLY A 328 16.75 16.48 24.05
CA GLY A 328 15.93 17.24 25.00
C GLY A 328 14.72 17.98 24.39
N LYS A 329 14.53 17.92 23.07
CA LYS A 329 13.36 18.50 22.38
C LYS A 329 12.36 17.41 22.00
N GLY A 330 11.07 17.70 22.12
CA GLY A 330 10.02 16.80 21.62
C GLY A 330 9.85 16.92 20.10
N TYR A 331 9.57 15.81 19.41
CA TYR A 331 9.36 15.82 17.95
C TYR A 331 8.22 16.75 17.51
N VAL A 332 7.14 16.85 18.31
CA VAL A 332 6.02 17.77 18.03
C VAL A 332 6.49 19.22 18.03
N GLN A 333 7.29 19.62 19.02
CA GLN A 333 7.87 20.96 19.11
C GLN A 333 8.85 21.19 17.95
N PHE A 334 9.69 20.21 17.62
CA PHE A 334 10.61 20.30 16.49
C PHE A 334 9.88 20.55 15.16
N LEU A 335 8.82 19.80 14.88
CA LEU A 335 8.01 19.98 13.66
C LEU A 335 7.22 21.30 13.67
N ALA A 336 6.77 21.77 14.84
CA ALA A 336 6.10 23.06 14.97
C ALA A 336 7.06 24.22 14.70
N ASP A 337 8.27 24.18 15.26
CA ASP A 337 9.29 25.20 15.04
C ASP A 337 9.70 25.25 13.56
N LYS A 338 9.83 24.08 12.92
CA LYS A 338 10.06 23.97 11.47
C LYS A 338 8.95 24.65 10.67
N ARG A 339 7.68 24.39 11.00
CA ARG A 339 6.54 25.04 10.34
C ARG A 339 6.45 26.55 10.57
N ALA A 340 7.05 27.06 11.66
CA ALA A 340 7.08 28.49 11.98
C ALA A 340 8.24 29.23 11.28
N GLU A 341 9.14 28.52 10.61
CA GLU A 341 10.14 29.14 9.74
C GLU A 341 9.43 29.93 8.62
N GLY A 342 9.96 31.10 8.24
CA GLY A 342 9.33 32.02 7.31
C GLY A 342 9.37 31.58 5.84
N SER A 343 9.52 32.52 4.92
CA SER A 343 9.66 32.22 3.48
C SER A 343 11.11 32.32 3.03
N ASP A 344 11.48 31.49 2.05
CA ASP A 344 12.77 31.64 1.37
C ASP A 344 12.79 32.91 0.50
N SER A 345 13.94 33.57 0.40
CA SER A 345 14.11 34.77 -0.43
C SER A 345 14.45 34.47 -1.89
N THR A 346 14.51 33.21 -2.31
CA THR A 346 14.89 32.78 -3.67
C THR A 346 14.17 33.57 -4.75
N SER A 347 12.83 33.61 -4.71
CA SER A 347 12.06 34.26 -5.77
C SER A 347 12.29 35.77 -5.82
N GLN A 348 12.49 36.40 -4.65
CA GLN A 348 12.84 37.81 -4.55
C GLN A 348 14.25 38.07 -5.13
N GLN A 349 15.25 37.25 -4.75
CA GLN A 349 16.62 37.35 -5.27
C GLN A 349 16.66 37.20 -6.79
N VAL A 350 15.87 36.28 -7.36
CA VAL A 350 15.76 36.09 -8.81
C VAL A 350 15.12 37.31 -9.49
N SER A 351 14.04 37.86 -8.91
CA SER A 351 13.36 39.05 -9.44
C SER A 351 14.28 40.27 -9.46
N ASP A 352 15.06 40.44 -8.38
CA ASP A 352 15.97 41.56 -8.15
C ASP A 352 17.34 41.39 -8.85
N MET A 353 17.54 40.30 -9.60
CA MET A 353 18.78 40.06 -10.33
C MET A 353 19.11 41.19 -11.29
N LYS A 354 20.35 41.66 -11.21
CA LYS A 354 20.94 42.62 -12.14
C LYS A 354 21.52 41.89 -13.34
N TRP A 355 21.14 42.33 -14.53
CA TRP A 355 21.55 41.73 -15.81
C TRP A 355 22.50 42.66 -16.54
N VAL A 356 23.77 42.60 -16.16
CA VAL A 356 24.80 43.54 -16.61
C VAL A 356 25.49 42.99 -17.86
N LEU A 357 25.58 43.83 -18.90
CA LEU A 357 26.26 43.53 -20.14
C LEU A 357 27.79 43.68 -20.01
N SER A 358 28.52 43.19 -21.00
CA SER A 358 29.98 43.20 -21.04
C SER A 358 30.58 44.62 -20.97
N ASP A 359 29.85 45.63 -21.42
CA ASP A 359 30.21 47.05 -21.39
C ASP A 359 29.80 47.77 -20.08
N GLY A 360 29.08 47.09 -19.18
CA GLY A 360 28.64 47.63 -17.88
C GLY A 360 27.22 48.21 -17.87
N THR A 361 26.51 48.25 -19.00
CA THR A 361 25.10 48.66 -19.06
C THR A 361 24.18 47.56 -18.51
N ASP A 362 22.97 47.93 -18.06
CA ASP A 362 21.96 47.00 -17.53
C ASP A 362 20.91 46.70 -18.61
N LEU A 363 20.80 45.43 -19.00
CA LEU A 363 19.91 44.98 -20.07
C LEU A 363 18.44 45.36 -19.83
N LYS A 364 17.97 45.33 -18.57
CA LYS A 364 16.56 45.61 -18.25
C LYS A 364 16.26 47.11 -18.18
N LYS A 365 17.25 47.93 -17.85
CA LYS A 365 17.07 49.39 -17.66
C LYS A 365 17.38 50.17 -18.93
N ASP A 366 18.46 49.80 -19.61
CA ASP A 366 19.03 50.58 -20.70
C ASP A 366 18.46 50.17 -22.07
N TYR A 367 17.85 48.98 -22.16
CA TYR A 367 17.21 48.46 -23.36
C TYR A 367 15.76 48.09 -23.11
N ARG A 368 14.86 48.41 -24.06
CA ARG A 368 13.45 47.99 -23.93
C ARG A 368 13.33 46.50 -24.24
N SER A 369 12.55 45.79 -23.44
CA SER A 369 12.24 44.36 -23.65
C SER A 369 11.59 44.05 -25.01
N SER A 370 11.02 45.05 -25.69
CA SER A 370 10.43 44.94 -27.04
C SER A 370 11.44 45.13 -28.18
N GLU A 371 12.70 45.50 -27.89
CA GLU A 371 13.72 45.68 -28.92
C GLU A 371 14.16 44.33 -29.50
N VAL A 372 13.81 44.12 -30.78
CA VAL A 372 14.08 42.87 -31.51
C VAL A 372 15.58 42.54 -31.54
N THR A 373 16.43 43.57 -31.52
CA THR A 373 17.90 43.45 -31.54
C THR A 373 18.44 42.77 -30.28
N MET A 374 17.86 43.03 -29.11
CA MET A 374 18.29 42.49 -27.81
C MET A 374 17.58 41.19 -27.42
N ARG A 375 16.70 40.67 -28.30
CA ARG A 375 15.92 39.45 -28.06
C ARG A 375 16.79 38.23 -27.71
N PRO A 376 17.94 37.96 -28.36
CA PRO A 376 18.78 36.82 -27.99
C PRO A 376 19.22 36.87 -26.53
N LEU A 377 19.71 38.03 -26.05
CA LEU A 377 20.16 38.21 -24.67
C LEU A 377 18.99 38.18 -23.69
N THR A 378 17.85 38.77 -24.06
CA THR A 378 16.61 38.73 -23.26
C THR A 378 16.09 37.29 -23.09
N ASN A 379 16.19 36.46 -24.13
CA ASN A 379 15.78 35.06 -24.07
C ASN A 379 16.66 34.26 -23.10
N VAL A 380 17.99 34.39 -23.17
CA VAL A 380 18.89 33.67 -22.24
C VAL A 380 18.71 34.16 -20.80
N MET A 381 18.54 35.47 -20.60
CA MET A 381 18.16 36.05 -19.30
C MET A 381 16.89 35.39 -18.74
N ASN A 382 15.82 35.32 -19.54
CA ASN A 382 14.55 34.74 -19.12
C ASN A 382 14.68 33.24 -18.83
N ASN A 383 15.40 32.50 -19.67
CA ASN A 383 15.65 31.07 -19.49
C ASN A 383 16.40 30.79 -18.18
N LEU A 384 17.47 31.53 -17.90
CA LEU A 384 18.22 31.35 -16.64
C LEU A 384 17.38 31.76 -15.42
N SER A 385 16.64 32.88 -15.51
CA SER A 385 15.74 33.31 -14.44
C SER A 385 14.69 32.23 -14.12
N GLN A 386 14.08 31.64 -15.15
CA GLN A 386 13.10 30.58 -15.00
C GLN A 386 13.74 29.32 -14.42
N ALA A 387 14.94 28.93 -14.88
CA ALA A 387 15.64 27.76 -14.36
C ALA A 387 15.95 27.88 -12.85
N TYR A 388 16.30 29.08 -12.36
CA TYR A 388 16.45 29.30 -10.92
C TYR A 388 15.14 29.14 -10.15
N GLN A 389 14.02 29.68 -10.67
CA GLN A 389 12.70 29.52 -10.03
C GLN A 389 12.26 28.05 -10.01
N ASP A 390 12.44 27.35 -11.13
CA ASP A 390 12.08 25.93 -11.27
C ASP A 390 12.89 25.06 -10.31
N TYR A 391 14.21 25.31 -10.22
CA TYR A 391 15.06 24.63 -9.25
C TYR A 391 14.63 24.94 -7.81
N GLY A 392 14.44 26.21 -7.46
CA GLY A 392 14.03 26.62 -6.11
C GLY A 392 12.71 25.98 -5.67
N LYS A 393 11.74 25.90 -6.59
CA LYS A 393 10.47 25.19 -6.38
C LYS A 393 10.68 23.69 -6.20
N ALA A 394 11.47 23.05 -7.06
CA ALA A 394 11.75 21.62 -6.98
C ALA A 394 12.47 21.25 -5.66
N LYS A 395 13.44 22.05 -5.25
CA LYS A 395 14.14 21.92 -3.97
C LYS A 395 13.19 22.09 -2.80
N SER A 396 12.31 23.09 -2.83
CA SER A 396 11.32 23.28 -1.77
C SER A 396 10.36 22.08 -1.66
N GLU A 397 9.82 21.60 -2.77
CA GLU A 397 8.94 20.43 -2.77
C GLU A 397 9.64 19.17 -2.24
N TYR A 398 10.92 18.97 -2.59
CA TYR A 398 11.74 17.89 -2.03
C TYR A 398 11.91 18.04 -0.51
N GLN A 399 12.41 19.18 -0.05
CA GLN A 399 12.84 19.39 1.34
C GLN A 399 11.68 19.58 2.33
N SER A 400 10.63 20.32 1.98
CA SER A 400 9.53 20.66 2.89
C SER A 400 8.23 19.89 2.60
N GLY A 401 8.08 19.32 1.39
CA GLY A 401 6.95 18.49 1.02
C GLY A 401 7.22 17.01 1.25
N LEU A 402 8.07 16.42 0.39
CA LEU A 402 8.27 14.96 0.33
C LEU A 402 9.01 14.40 1.55
N LEU A 403 10.05 15.09 2.05
CA LEU A 403 10.70 14.67 3.29
C LEU A 403 9.76 14.77 4.49
N LEU A 404 8.88 15.77 4.53
CA LEU A 404 7.86 15.86 5.58
C LEU A 404 6.81 14.74 5.46
N GLU A 405 6.42 14.34 4.24
CA GLU A 405 5.54 13.18 4.00
C GLU A 405 6.16 11.92 4.62
N LEU A 406 7.47 11.70 4.42
CA LEU A 406 8.20 10.58 5.00
C LEU A 406 8.26 10.64 6.54
N LEU A 407 8.53 11.82 7.12
CA LEU A 407 8.47 12.02 8.57
C LEU A 407 7.06 11.84 9.14
N GLY A 408 6.01 12.12 8.34
CA GLY A 408 4.63 11.86 8.70
C GLY A 408 4.34 10.38 8.94
N LEU A 409 5.02 9.47 8.21
CA LEU A 409 4.92 8.03 8.45
C LEU A 409 5.56 7.62 9.78
N ASP A 410 6.70 8.23 10.15
CA ASP A 410 7.33 8.04 11.47
C ASP A 410 6.40 8.53 12.61
N VAL A 411 5.75 9.68 12.44
CA VAL A 411 4.74 10.16 13.41
C VAL A 411 3.60 9.16 13.57
N LYS A 412 3.08 8.58 12.48
CA LYS A 412 2.03 7.53 12.57
C LYS A 412 2.54 6.31 13.32
N LEU A 413 3.77 5.88 13.08
CA LEU A 413 4.34 4.74 13.81
C LEU A 413 4.47 5.04 15.31
N ARG A 414 4.90 6.25 15.68
CA ARG A 414 4.99 6.68 17.09
C ARG A 414 3.65 6.73 17.79
N ASP A 415 2.58 7.07 17.07
CA ASP A 415 1.22 6.96 17.59
C ASP A 415 0.90 5.51 17.95
N VAL A 416 1.20 4.54 17.07
CA VAL A 416 1.02 3.11 17.37
C VAL A 416 1.89 2.66 18.55
N GLN A 417 3.15 3.08 18.61
CA GLN A 417 4.06 2.74 19.71
C GLN A 417 3.56 3.24 21.07
N SER A 418 2.95 4.43 21.10
CA SER A 418 2.54 5.09 22.35
C SER A 418 1.12 4.73 22.77
N ASN A 419 0.23 4.52 21.79
CA ASN A 419 -1.21 4.47 22.00
C ASN A 419 -1.85 3.14 21.58
N SER A 420 -1.06 2.12 21.23
CA SER A 420 -1.62 0.79 20.98
C SER A 420 -2.18 0.18 22.26
N THR A 421 -3.30 -0.54 22.12
CA THR A 421 -3.94 -1.27 23.22
C THR A 421 -4.17 -2.71 22.79
N ALA A 422 -4.14 -3.64 23.76
CA ALA A 422 -4.37 -5.05 23.50
C ALA A 422 -5.35 -5.65 24.51
N ASN A 423 -6.22 -6.54 24.05
CA ASN A 423 -7.08 -7.38 24.89
C ASN A 423 -6.64 -8.84 24.76
N SER A 424 -5.95 -9.31 25.80
CA SER A 424 -5.44 -10.69 25.92
C SER A 424 -6.17 -11.48 27.00
N ALA A 425 -7.35 -11.02 27.44
CA ALA A 425 -8.14 -11.73 28.42
C ALA A 425 -8.57 -13.10 27.87
N GLY A 426 -8.60 -14.12 28.73
CA GLY A 426 -8.90 -15.50 28.30
C GLY A 426 -10.30 -15.70 27.71
N ASP A 427 -11.19 -14.73 27.91
CA ASP A 427 -12.55 -14.68 27.38
C ASP A 427 -12.69 -13.77 26.13
N PHE A 428 -11.62 -13.09 25.69
CA PHE A 428 -11.66 -12.28 24.48
C PHE A 428 -12.10 -13.09 23.26
N LEU A 429 -11.46 -14.25 23.03
CA LEU A 429 -11.76 -15.13 21.90
C LEU A 429 -12.50 -16.38 22.38
N THR A 430 -13.75 -16.53 21.93
CA THR A 430 -14.50 -17.78 22.09
C THR A 430 -14.37 -18.63 20.83
N VAL A 431 -13.73 -19.79 20.93
CA VAL A 431 -13.55 -20.75 19.83
C VAL A 431 -14.58 -21.89 19.94
N TYR A 432 -15.31 -22.15 18.87
CA TYR A 432 -16.33 -23.21 18.83
C TYR A 432 -15.74 -24.50 18.24
N HIS A 433 -15.44 -25.45 19.13
CA HIS A 433 -14.88 -26.77 18.81
C HIS A 433 -15.90 -27.88 18.65
#